data_AF-A0AAW1ULU9-F1
#
_entry.id   AF-A0AAW1ULU9-F1
#
_cell.length_a   1.000
_cell.length_b   1.000
_cell.length_c   1.000
_cell.angle_alpha   90.00
_cell.angle_beta   90.00
_cell.angle_gamma   90.00
#
_symmetry.space_group_name_H-M   'P 1'
#
loop_
_entity.id
_entity.type
_entity.pdbx_description
1 polymer ?
#
loop_
_entity_poly.entity_id
_entity_poly.type
_entity_poly.pdbx_seq_one_letter_code
_entity_poly.pdbx_strand_id
1 'polypeptide(L)'
;MSEFVTRYGIYFNEVDKICIVEPDVAKQTCDLKEECKIYTEKIEEFRRISTKFMSIVEELGKEVENEKIKAIGARNILQSMEKEKESHQQQLQAQITEKSMELERLKIQLNSLQKTEMEQMDLINQITHF
;
A
#
# COMPACT_ATOMS: atom_id res chain seq x y z
N MET A 1 61.46 51.71 -16.86
CA MET A 1 62.32 50.59 -16.40
C MET A 1 61.55 49.28 -16.31
N SER A 2 60.31 49.24 -15.81
CA SER A 2 59.52 47.97 -15.74
C SER A 2 59.35 47.29 -17.10
N GLU A 3 59.04 48.05 -18.15
CA GLU A 3 58.82 47.54 -19.51
C GLU A 3 60.04 46.81 -20.12
N PHE A 4 61.26 47.20 -19.72
CA PHE A 4 62.50 46.58 -20.20
C PHE A 4 62.72 45.21 -19.56
N VAL A 5 62.37 45.05 -18.28
CA VAL A 5 62.50 43.79 -17.52
C VAL A 5 61.37 42.81 -17.87
N THR A 6 60.17 43.33 -18.19
CA THR A 6 59.05 42.53 -18.71
C THR A 6 59.40 41.83 -20.02
N ARG A 7 60.18 42.46 -20.90
CA ARG A 7 60.69 41.85 -22.15
C ARG A 7 61.60 40.65 -21.91
N TYR A 8 62.21 40.53 -20.73
CA TYR A 8 63.01 39.37 -20.29
C TYR A 8 62.20 38.37 -19.44
N GLY A 9 60.87 38.51 -19.35
CA GLY A 9 60.01 37.63 -18.56
C GLY A 9 60.11 37.87 -17.05
N ILE A 10 60.54 39.06 -16.62
CA ILE A 10 60.66 39.45 -15.23
C ILE A 10 59.55 40.45 -14.89
N TYR A 11 58.73 40.10 -13.91
CA TYR A 11 57.60 40.87 -13.42
C TYR A 11 57.81 41.23 -11.95
N PHE A 12 57.15 42.28 -11.48
CA PHE A 12 57.09 42.64 -10.06
C PHE A 12 55.68 42.42 -9.56
N ASN A 13 55.52 41.74 -8.43
CA ASN A 13 54.21 41.51 -7.83
C ASN A 13 53.73 42.70 -6.99
N GLU A 14 52.53 42.59 -6.39
CA GLU A 14 51.89 43.63 -5.54
C GLU A 14 52.74 44.06 -4.32
N VAL A 15 53.88 43.41 -4.04
CA VAL A 15 54.80 43.71 -2.92
C VAL A 15 56.24 43.96 -3.42
N ASP A 16 56.41 44.39 -4.68
CA ASP A 16 57.69 44.70 -5.34
C ASP A 16 58.71 43.55 -5.35
N LYS A 17 58.26 42.29 -5.24
CA LYS A 17 59.15 41.13 -5.37
C LYS A 17 59.23 40.69 -6.83
N ILE A 18 60.44 40.34 -7.24
CA ILE A 18 60.72 39.78 -8.57
C ILE A 18 60.00 38.43 -8.73
N CYS A 19 59.22 38.30 -9.79
CA CYS A 19 58.43 37.15 -10.18
C CYS A 19 58.69 36.82 -11.66
N ILE A 20 58.71 35.53 -12.00
CA ILE A 20 58.91 35.05 -13.39
C ILE A 20 57.56 34.84 -14.09
N VAL A 21 56.50 34.71 -13.30
CA VAL A 21 55.11 34.59 -13.78
C VAL A 21 54.44 35.95 -13.65
N GLU A 22 53.66 36.32 -14.65
CA GLU A 22 52.86 37.55 -14.64
C GLU A 22 51.89 37.52 -13.44
N PRO A 23 51.91 38.54 -12.55
CA PRO A 23 51.11 38.56 -11.33
C PRO A 23 49.61 38.37 -11.55
N ASP A 24 49.06 38.96 -12.61
CA ASP A 24 47.64 38.85 -12.96
C ASP A 24 47.27 37.41 -13.36
N VAL A 25 48.13 36.76 -14.15
CA VAL A 25 47.95 35.35 -14.54
C VAL A 25 48.06 34.43 -13.32
N ALA A 26 49.00 34.71 -12.40
CA ALA A 26 49.14 33.95 -11.16
C ALA A 26 47.90 34.09 -10.26
N LYS A 27 47.37 35.31 -10.13
CA LYS A 27 46.16 35.62 -9.34
C LYS A 27 44.93 34.93 -9.94
N GLN A 28 44.69 35.09 -11.24
CA GLN A 28 43.58 34.43 -11.94
C GLN A 28 43.66 32.89 -11.83
N THR A 29 44.86 32.32 -11.90
CA THR A 29 45.06 30.87 -11.74
C THR A 29 44.75 30.42 -10.31
N CYS A 30 45.12 31.22 -9.30
CA CYS A 30 44.77 30.95 -7.90
C CYS A 30 43.27 31.06 -7.64
N ASP A 31 42.62 32.10 -8.15
CA ASP A 31 41.18 32.31 -8.01
C ASP A 31 40.40 31.17 -8.69
N LEU A 32 40.78 30.80 -9.91
CA LEU A 32 40.20 29.67 -10.63
C LEU A 32 40.37 28.35 -9.85
N LYS A 33 41.53 28.13 -9.21
CA LYS A 33 41.77 26.94 -8.39
C LYS A 33 40.82 26.88 -7.19
N GLU A 34 40.59 28.00 -6.52
CA GLU A 34 39.67 28.04 -5.38
C GLU A 34 38.21 27.86 -5.82
N GLU A 35 37.80 28.50 -6.92
CA GLU A 35 36.47 28.29 -7.49
C GLU A 35 36.23 26.84 -7.91
N CYS A 36 37.23 26.19 -8.54
CA CYS A 36 37.15 24.77 -8.88
C CYS A 36 36.96 23.89 -7.64
N LYS A 37 37.63 24.24 -6.54
CA LYS A 37 37.50 23.51 -5.27
C LYS A 37 36.09 23.66 -4.70
N ILE A 38 35.58 24.89 -4.60
CA ILE A 38 34.22 25.17 -4.13
C ILE A 38 33.18 24.46 -5.03
N TYR A 39 33.39 24.47 -6.34
CA TYR A 39 32.51 23.79 -7.28
C TYR A 39 32.50 22.27 -7.05
N THR A 40 33.67 21.69 -6.82
CA THR A 40 33.79 20.26 -6.50
C THR A 40 33.05 19.90 -5.21
N GLU A 41 33.25 20.69 -4.15
CA GLU A 41 32.54 20.50 -2.87
C GLU A 41 31.02 20.58 -3.04
N LYS A 42 30.51 21.55 -3.82
CA LYS A 42 29.08 21.68 -4.12
C LYS A 42 28.53 20.49 -4.92
N ILE A 43 29.29 19.98 -5.89
CA ILE A 43 28.89 18.78 -6.65
C ILE A 43 28.83 17.56 -5.73
N GLU A 44 29.80 17.39 -4.83
CA GLU A 44 29.80 16.28 -3.88
C GLU A 44 28.59 16.35 -2.93
N GLU A 45 28.28 17.54 -2.42
CA GLU A 45 27.08 17.74 -1.61
C GLU A 45 25.80 17.43 -2.39
N PHE A 46 25.68 17.93 -3.62
CA PHE A 46 24.52 17.67 -4.48
C PHE A 46 24.35 16.16 -4.74
N ARG A 47 25.46 15.46 -5.03
CA ARG A 47 25.45 14.00 -5.21
C ARG A 47 24.97 13.30 -3.93
N ARG A 48 25.48 13.68 -2.77
CA ARG A 48 25.06 13.13 -1.47
C ARG A 48 23.57 13.31 -1.23
N ILE A 49 23.02 14.51 -1.48
CA ILE A 49 21.59 14.80 -1.32
C ILE A 49 20.77 13.97 -2.30
N SER A 50 21.19 13.91 -3.56
CA SER A 50 20.51 13.14 -4.60
C SER A 50 20.44 11.65 -4.26
N THR A 51 21.55 11.05 -3.81
CA THR A 51 21.59 9.65 -3.38
C THR A 51 20.67 9.40 -2.18
N LYS A 52 20.67 10.30 -1.18
CA LYS A 52 19.76 10.20 -0.04
C LYS A 52 18.30 10.29 -0.47
N PHE A 53 17.98 11.22 -1.37
CA PHE A 53 16.63 11.37 -1.90
C PHE A 53 16.18 10.12 -2.67
N MET A 54 17.04 9.55 -3.52
CA MET A 54 16.75 8.29 -4.21
C MET A 54 16.43 7.16 -3.23
N SER A 55 17.24 7.02 -2.16
CA SER A 55 16.99 6.00 -1.13
C SER A 55 15.63 6.18 -0.44
N ILE A 56 15.23 7.42 -0.12
CA ILE A 56 13.93 7.70 0.50
C ILE A 56 12.79 7.35 -0.45
N VAL A 57 12.91 7.71 -1.73
CA VAL A 57 11.89 7.40 -2.74
C VAL A 57 11.76 5.89 -2.96
N GLU A 58 12.87 5.15 -2.96
CA GLU A 58 12.85 3.69 -3.06
C GLU A 58 12.19 3.02 -1.84
N GLU A 59 12.48 3.51 -0.63
CA GLU A 59 11.86 3.01 0.60
C GLU A 59 10.35 3.28 0.61
N LEU A 60 9.95 4.51 0.29
CA LEU A 60 8.54 4.89 0.15
C LEU A 60 7.82 4.00 -0.88
N GLY A 61 8.46 3.73 -2.02
CA GLY A 61 7.92 2.84 -3.04
C GLY A 61 7.66 1.42 -2.51
N LYS A 62 8.57 0.88 -1.70
CA LYS A 62 8.41 -0.44 -1.06
C LYS A 62 7.28 -0.44 -0.04
N GLU A 63 7.17 0.60 0.78
CA GLU A 63 6.08 0.73 1.77
C GLU A 63 4.71 0.81 1.09
N VAL A 64 4.58 1.61 0.04
CA VAL A 64 3.35 1.75 -0.74
C VAL A 64 2.92 0.41 -1.34
N GLU A 65 3.85 -0.35 -1.93
CA GLU A 65 3.50 -1.65 -2.52
C GLU A 65 3.11 -2.67 -1.43
N ASN A 66 3.76 -2.63 -0.26
CA ASN A 66 3.38 -3.48 0.88
C ASN A 66 1.96 -3.18 1.36
N GLU A 67 1.62 -1.90 1.58
CA GLU A 67 0.28 -1.50 2.00
C GLU A 67 -0.77 -1.80 0.93
N LYS A 68 -0.44 -1.65 -0.35
CA LYS A 68 -1.31 -2.05 -1.46
C LYS A 68 -1.64 -3.54 -1.43
N ILE A 69 -0.64 -4.41 -1.21
CA ILE A 69 -0.87 -5.86 -1.10
C ILE A 69 -1.76 -6.18 0.10
N LYS A 70 -1.53 -5.56 1.27
CA LYS A 70 -2.38 -5.74 2.45
C LYS A 70 -3.83 -5.31 2.19
N ALA A 71 -4.02 -4.14 1.55
CA ALA A 71 -5.35 -3.63 1.21
C ALA A 71 -6.10 -4.56 0.25
N ILE A 72 -5.42 -5.09 -0.78
CA ILE A 72 -5.99 -6.08 -1.69
C ILE A 72 -6.37 -7.36 -0.93
N GLY A 73 -5.49 -7.84 -0.04
CA GLY A 73 -5.75 -9.01 0.80
C GLY A 73 -6.99 -8.83 1.67
N ALA A 74 -7.09 -7.71 2.39
CA ALA A 74 -8.25 -7.38 3.21
C ALA A 74 -9.54 -7.29 2.38
N ARG A 75 -9.47 -6.67 1.18
CA ARG A 75 -10.61 -6.60 0.27
C ARG A 75 -11.09 -7.98 -0.18
N ASN A 76 -10.17 -8.88 -0.51
CA ASN A 76 -10.51 -10.23 -0.95
C ASN A 76 -11.17 -11.03 0.18
N ILE A 77 -10.69 -10.90 1.42
CA ILE A 77 -11.30 -11.54 2.60
C ILE A 77 -12.73 -11.03 2.80
N LEU A 78 -12.95 -9.71 2.73
CA LEU A 78 -14.30 -9.15 2.87
C LEU A 78 -15.25 -9.65 1.77
N GLN A 79 -14.78 -9.71 0.52
CA GLN A 79 -15.56 -10.23 -0.60
C GLN A 79 -15.88 -11.72 -0.45
N SER A 80 -14.96 -12.54 0.07
CA SER A 80 -15.25 -13.96 0.33
C SER A 80 -16.23 -14.13 1.49
N MET A 81 -16.09 -13.33 2.57
CA MET A 81 -17.02 -13.35 3.71
C MET A 81 -18.44 -12.97 3.30
N GLU A 82 -18.61 -12.00 2.41
CA GLU A 82 -19.93 -11.61 1.90
C GLU A 82 -20.59 -12.76 1.11
N LYS A 83 -19.84 -13.43 0.24
CA LYS A 83 -20.32 -14.61 -0.49
C LYS A 83 -20.66 -15.78 0.43
N GLU A 84 -19.80 -16.05 1.42
CA GLU A 84 -20.06 -17.10 2.41
C GLU A 84 -21.32 -16.79 3.19
N LYS A 85 -21.50 -15.54 3.64
CA LYS A 85 -22.70 -15.11 4.36
C LYS A 85 -23.96 -15.29 3.51
N GLU A 86 -23.94 -14.88 2.26
CA GLU A 86 -25.08 -15.05 1.34
C GLU A 86 -25.42 -16.53 1.15
N SER A 87 -24.41 -17.38 0.92
CA SER A 87 -24.56 -18.83 0.79
C SER A 87 -25.17 -19.45 2.04
N HIS A 88 -24.66 -19.10 3.23
CA HIS A 88 -25.20 -19.59 4.51
C HIS A 88 -26.64 -19.14 4.72
N GLN A 89 -26.99 -17.90 4.34
CA GLN A 89 -28.35 -17.40 4.45
C GLN A 89 -29.31 -18.18 3.53
N GLN A 90 -28.90 -18.46 2.29
CA GLN A 90 -29.69 -19.28 1.36
C GLN A 90 -29.87 -20.71 1.87
N GLN A 91 -28.81 -21.32 2.42
CA GLN A 91 -28.88 -22.66 3.02
C GLN A 91 -29.84 -22.70 4.21
N LEU A 92 -29.75 -21.73 5.13
CA LEU A 92 -30.66 -21.63 6.27
C LEU A 92 -32.12 -21.43 5.82
N GLN A 93 -32.36 -20.59 4.82
CA GLN A 93 -33.70 -20.36 4.29
C GLN A 93 -34.29 -21.64 3.65
N ALA A 94 -33.46 -22.42 2.94
CA ALA A 94 -33.88 -23.71 2.40
C ALA A 94 -34.27 -24.69 3.52
N GLN A 95 -33.46 -24.80 4.57
CA GLN A 95 -33.76 -25.65 5.73
C GLN A 95 -35.04 -25.22 6.45
N ILE A 96 -35.24 -23.91 6.66
CA ILE A 96 -36.47 -23.38 7.26
C ILE A 96 -37.69 -23.77 6.42
N THR A 97 -37.58 -23.64 5.09
CA THR A 97 -38.66 -23.99 4.16
C THR A 97 -38.99 -25.47 4.22
N GLU A 98 -37.97 -26.33 4.16
CA GLU A 98 -38.12 -27.79 4.26
C GLU A 98 -38.81 -28.19 5.59
N LYS A 99 -38.34 -27.66 6.72
CA LYS A 99 -38.93 -27.95 8.03
C LYS A 99 -40.35 -27.41 8.18
N SER A 100 -40.65 -26.26 7.60
CA SER A 100 -42.01 -25.71 7.59
C SER A 100 -42.98 -26.58 6.80
N MET A 101 -42.55 -27.09 5.65
CA MET A 101 -43.34 -28.02 4.84
C MET A 101 -43.56 -29.36 5.56
N GLU A 102 -42.52 -29.89 6.20
CA GLU A 102 -42.61 -31.11 7.00
C GLU A 102 -43.61 -30.96 8.15
N LEU A 103 -43.56 -29.83 8.86
CA LEU A 103 -44.46 -29.51 9.95
C LEU A 103 -45.92 -29.41 9.48
N GLU A 104 -46.18 -28.75 8.34
CA GLU A 104 -47.53 -28.65 7.79
C GLU A 104 -48.10 -30.01 7.38
N ARG A 105 -47.26 -30.86 6.76
CA ARG A 105 -47.64 -32.24 6.44
C ARG A 105 -48.03 -33.03 7.70
N LEU A 106 -47.23 -32.92 8.77
CA LEU A 106 -47.50 -33.60 10.04
C LEU A 106 -48.79 -33.11 10.70
N LYS A 107 -49.10 -31.81 10.64
CA LYS A 107 -50.37 -31.26 11.13
C LYS A 107 -51.58 -31.85 10.39
N ILE A 108 -51.50 -31.92 9.05
CA ILE A 108 -52.57 -32.51 8.24
C ILE A 108 -52.78 -33.98 8.63
N GLN A 109 -51.69 -34.74 8.78
CA GLN A 109 -51.75 -36.14 9.19
C GLN A 109 -52.37 -36.31 10.59
N LEU A 110 -51.97 -35.48 11.56
CA LEU A 110 -52.53 -35.48 12.91
C LEU A 110 -54.04 -35.23 12.88
N ASN A 111 -54.49 -34.20 12.16
CA ASN A 111 -55.91 -33.87 12.04
C ASN A 111 -56.71 -35.03 11.43
N SER A 112 -56.15 -35.71 10.43
CA SER A 112 -56.79 -36.88 9.83
C SER A 112 -56.91 -38.04 10.81
N LEU A 113 -55.87 -38.32 11.60
CA LEU A 113 -55.88 -39.38 12.60
C LEU A 113 -56.89 -39.09 13.71
N GLN A 114 -56.95 -37.85 14.20
CA GLN A 114 -57.94 -37.43 15.21
C GLN A 114 -59.37 -37.59 14.70
N LYS A 115 -59.62 -37.29 13.42
CA LYS A 115 -60.93 -37.53 12.82
C LYS A 115 -61.28 -39.02 12.79
N THR A 116 -60.35 -39.87 12.36
CA THR A 116 -60.56 -41.32 12.34
C THR A 116 -60.75 -41.89 13.76
N GLU A 117 -60.00 -41.41 14.75
CA GLU A 117 -60.17 -41.78 16.15
C GLU A 117 -61.57 -41.43 16.67
N MET A 118 -62.06 -40.23 16.36
CA MET A 118 -63.41 -39.80 16.73
C MET A 118 -64.49 -40.69 16.09
N GLU A 119 -64.37 -40.96 14.77
CA GLU A 119 -65.28 -41.87 14.06
C GLU A 119 -65.28 -43.29 14.65
N GLN A 120 -64.11 -43.79 15.07
CA GLN A 120 -63.98 -45.09 15.73
C GLN A 120 -64.64 -45.08 17.12
N MET A 121 -64.49 -44.01 17.90
CA MET A 121 -65.14 -43.89 19.21
C MET A 121 -66.66 -43.82 19.09
N ASP A 122 -67.18 -43.09 18.11
CA ASP A 122 -68.61 -43.05 17.83
C ASP A 122 -69.15 -44.44 17.46
N LEU A 123 -68.42 -45.20 16.64
CA LEU A 123 -68.77 -46.58 16.30
C LEU A 123 -68.76 -47.50 17.53
N ILE A 124 -67.73 -47.41 18.38
CA ILE A 124 -67.66 -48.18 19.63
C ILE A 124 -68.86 -47.87 20.51
N ASN A 125 -69.19 -46.59 20.69
CA ASN A 125 -70.35 -46.18 21.49
C ASN A 125 -71.66 -46.75 20.93
N GLN A 126 -71.84 -46.76 19.61
CA GLN A 126 -73.02 -47.34 18.97
C GLN A 126 -73.15 -48.85 19.20
N ILE A 127 -72.04 -49.59 19.15
CA ILE A 127 -72.06 -51.06 19.29
C ILE A 127 -72.13 -51.49 20.75
N THR A 128 -71.61 -50.68 21.69
CA THR A 128 -71.60 -50.98 23.13
C THR A 128 -72.92 -50.60 23.82
N HIS A 129 -73.78 -49.80 23.16
CA HIS A 129 -75.12 -49.44 23.66
C HIS A 129 -76.25 -50.40 23.19
N PHE A 130 -75.91 -51.55 22.62
CA PHE A 130 -76.78 -52.72 22.47
C PHE A 130 -76.46 -53.78 23.53
#